data_AF-A0A522PYD6-F1
#
_entry.id   AF-A0A522PYD6-F1
#
_cell.length_a   1.000
_cell.length_b   1.000
_cell.length_c   1.000
_cell.angle_alpha   90.00
_cell.angle_beta   90.00
_cell.angle_gamma   90.00
#
_symmetry.space_group_name_H-M   'P 1'
#
loop_
_entity.id
_entity.type
_entity.pdbx_description
1 polymer ?
#
loop_
_entity_poly.entity_id
_entity_poly.type
_entity_poly.pdbx_seq_one_letter_code
_entity_poly.pdbx_strand_id
1 'polypeptide(L)'
;MRTRKFKPKSPYDLPPREAFTPKEWGIIQTYKTPRQVQNFIRLFTYNHEKNGETLRSFRATLRCSTSHCLEAAFVAATILEQHGYPPLLLDLESKDKLDHVVFAFRQRGRWGSVGQSRDFSLQGRRPLYRTLRHLVMSYVDPFVTEEARIIGYAMADLRKLVTTDWRFSPKNVWSVEEALIDLPHTKLKTSNYRYMNVLRRYRAFKERYPQRQITFYSNRHQWM
;
A
#
# COMPACT_ATOMS: atom_id res chain seq x y z
N MET A 1 6.71 -29.50 -7.55
CA MET A 1 7.04 -29.62 -6.11
C MET A 1 5.95 -28.95 -5.29
N ARG A 2 5.29 -29.66 -4.37
CA ARG A 2 4.38 -29.05 -3.40
C ARG A 2 5.22 -28.20 -2.44
N THR A 3 5.02 -26.89 -2.40
CA THR A 3 5.63 -26.00 -1.39
C THR A 3 5.24 -26.50 -0.01
N ARG A 4 6.21 -26.73 0.88
CA ARG A 4 5.92 -27.09 2.27
C ARG A 4 5.11 -25.96 2.91
N LYS A 5 4.06 -26.30 3.67
CA LYS A 5 3.33 -25.31 4.47
C LYS A 5 4.31 -24.75 5.50
N PHE A 6 4.73 -23.49 5.31
CA PHE A 6 5.42 -22.75 6.35
C PHE A 6 4.42 -22.47 7.47
N LYS A 7 4.70 -22.98 8.67
CA LYS A 7 4.00 -22.58 9.89
C LYS A 7 5.00 -21.75 10.71
N PRO A 8 4.89 -20.41 10.74
CA PRO A 8 5.77 -19.61 11.58
C PRO A 8 5.62 -20.04 13.04
N LYS A 9 6.73 -20.21 13.75
CA LYS A 9 6.72 -20.43 15.21
C LYS A 9 6.62 -19.09 15.94
N SER A 10 7.09 -18.04 15.30
CA SER A 10 7.01 -16.65 15.73
C SER A 10 6.46 -15.78 14.59
N PRO A 11 5.66 -14.74 14.89
CA PRO A 11 5.30 -13.73 13.90
C PRO A 11 6.52 -13.04 13.25
N TYR A 12 7.69 -13.09 13.91
CA TYR A 12 8.94 -12.55 13.40
C TYR A 12 9.74 -13.50 12.53
N ASP A 13 9.33 -14.77 12.42
CA ASP A 13 10.04 -15.75 11.59
C ASP A 13 9.91 -15.36 10.12
N LEU A 14 11.04 -14.99 9.54
CA LEU A 14 11.15 -14.77 8.11
C LEU A 14 10.91 -16.12 7.40
N PRO A 15 9.98 -16.22 6.44
CA PRO A 15 9.78 -17.46 5.72
C PRO A 15 11.07 -17.89 4.99
N PRO A 16 11.50 -19.15 5.12
CA PRO A 16 12.69 -19.63 4.44
C PRO A 16 12.41 -19.81 2.94
N ARG A 17 13.46 -19.96 2.13
CA ARG A 17 13.37 -20.12 0.66
C ARG A 17 12.38 -21.23 0.26
N GLU A 18 12.35 -22.34 0.98
CA GLU A 18 11.53 -23.53 0.69
C GLU A 18 10.02 -23.28 0.89
N ALA A 19 9.64 -22.20 1.58
CA ALA A 19 8.27 -21.76 1.70
C ALA A 19 7.73 -21.18 0.38
N PHE A 20 8.63 -20.68 -0.48
CA PHE A 20 8.31 -20.06 -1.76
C PHE A 20 8.40 -21.07 -2.91
N THR A 21 7.60 -20.86 -3.95
CA THR A 21 7.84 -21.53 -5.24
C THR A 21 9.11 -20.98 -5.90
N PRO A 22 9.75 -21.71 -6.83
CA PRO A 22 10.90 -21.20 -7.57
C PRO A 22 10.63 -19.85 -8.27
N LYS A 23 9.41 -19.66 -8.81
CA LYS A 23 8.99 -18.41 -9.45
C LYS A 23 8.87 -17.26 -8.45
N GLU A 24 8.21 -17.50 -7.31
CA GLU A 24 8.09 -16.52 -6.23
C GLU A 24 9.47 -16.11 -5.70
N TRP A 25 10.36 -17.08 -5.48
CA TRP A 25 11.71 -16.81 -5.03
C TRP A 25 12.52 -16.00 -6.05
N GLY A 26 12.39 -16.31 -7.34
CA GLY A 26 13.01 -15.54 -8.42
C GLY A 26 12.57 -14.07 -8.44
N ILE A 27 11.27 -13.80 -8.20
CA ILE A 27 10.73 -12.44 -8.05
C ILE A 27 11.40 -11.75 -6.86
N ILE A 28 11.43 -12.41 -5.69
CA ILE A 28 12.04 -11.87 -4.48
C ILE A 28 13.51 -11.51 -4.71
N GLN A 29 14.28 -12.40 -5.36
CA GLN A 29 15.70 -12.15 -5.65
C GLN A 29 15.91 -11.01 -6.66
N THR A 30 14.96 -10.78 -7.57
CA THR A 30 15.06 -9.74 -8.60
C THR A 30 14.79 -8.34 -8.02
N TYR A 31 13.74 -8.19 -7.20
CA TYR A 31 13.29 -6.88 -6.71
C TYR A 31 13.72 -6.63 -5.26
N LYS A 32 14.95 -6.13 -5.07
CA LYS A 32 15.61 -6.02 -3.77
C LYS A 32 15.38 -4.71 -3.02
N THR A 33 14.86 -3.69 -3.71
CA THR A 33 14.70 -2.34 -3.17
C THR A 33 13.27 -1.84 -3.30
N PRO A 34 12.81 -0.91 -2.43
CA PRO A 34 11.47 -0.36 -2.52
C PRO A 34 11.13 0.23 -3.89
N ARG A 35 12.10 0.85 -4.57
CA ARG A 35 11.91 1.38 -5.94
C ARG A 35 11.70 0.26 -6.96
N GLN A 36 12.49 -0.82 -6.88
CA GLN A 36 12.32 -1.98 -7.76
C GLN A 36 10.96 -2.65 -7.53
N VAL A 37 10.55 -2.80 -6.28
CA VAL A 37 9.24 -3.36 -5.92
C VAL A 37 8.10 -2.46 -6.38
N GLN A 38 8.23 -1.13 -6.25
CA GLN A 38 7.24 -0.19 -6.79
C GLN A 38 7.07 -0.36 -8.31
N ASN A 39 8.17 -0.54 -9.04
CA ASN A 39 8.12 -0.79 -10.48
C ASN A 39 7.49 -2.15 -10.80
N PHE A 40 7.71 -3.16 -9.96
CA PHE A 40 7.11 -4.48 -10.13
C PHE A 40 5.60 -4.46 -9.92
N ILE A 41 5.10 -3.90 -8.81
CA ILE A 41 3.66 -3.88 -8.53
C ILE A 41 2.87 -3.01 -9.52
N ARG A 42 3.54 -2.08 -10.22
CA ARG A 42 2.95 -1.31 -11.32
C ARG A 42 2.57 -2.15 -12.53
N LEU A 43 3.15 -3.34 -12.67
CA LEU A 43 2.80 -4.26 -13.74
C LEU A 43 1.44 -4.94 -13.49
N PHE A 44 0.89 -4.84 -12.26
CA PHE A 44 -0.41 -5.41 -11.96
C PHE A 44 -1.53 -4.48 -12.41
N THR A 45 -2.56 -5.06 -13.03
CA THR A 45 -3.80 -4.34 -13.32
C THR A 45 -4.51 -4.03 -12.01
N TYR A 46 -5.07 -2.83 -11.88
CA TYR A 46 -5.83 -2.49 -10.68
C TYR A 46 -7.06 -3.40 -10.55
N ASN A 47 -7.23 -4.02 -9.38
CA ASN A 47 -8.39 -4.85 -9.11
C ASN A 47 -9.59 -3.97 -8.74
N HIS A 48 -10.60 -3.96 -9.60
CA HIS A 48 -11.86 -3.26 -9.36
C HIS A 48 -12.93 -4.16 -8.72
N GLU A 49 -12.57 -5.40 -8.33
CA GLU A 49 -13.44 -6.32 -7.60
C GLU A 49 -14.77 -6.62 -8.31
N LYS A 50 -14.75 -6.58 -9.64
CA LYS A 50 -15.93 -6.78 -10.51
C LYS A 50 -16.66 -8.11 -10.27
N ASN A 51 -15.95 -9.09 -9.71
CA ASN A 51 -16.45 -10.44 -9.45
C ASN A 51 -16.57 -10.73 -7.94
N GLY A 52 -16.70 -9.69 -7.13
CA GLY A 52 -16.77 -9.76 -5.67
C GLY A 52 -15.50 -9.26 -4.99
N GLU A 53 -15.66 -8.89 -3.72
CA GLU A 53 -14.59 -8.38 -2.86
C GLU A 53 -13.50 -9.45 -2.67
N THR A 54 -12.25 -8.99 -2.64
CA THR A 54 -11.05 -9.81 -2.50
C THR A 54 -10.11 -9.22 -1.49
N LEU A 55 -9.37 -10.08 -0.79
CA LEU A 55 -8.20 -9.65 -0.04
C LEU A 55 -7.17 -10.77 -0.06
N ARG A 56 -6.54 -10.93 -1.22
CA ARG A 56 -5.64 -12.04 -1.53
C ARG A 56 -4.27 -11.87 -0.85
N SER A 57 -3.71 -12.98 -0.38
CA SER A 57 -2.32 -13.05 0.07
C SER A 57 -1.33 -12.77 -1.07
N PHE A 58 -0.06 -12.50 -0.76
CA PHE A 58 1.00 -12.34 -1.78
C PHE A 58 0.98 -13.43 -2.87
N ARG A 59 0.92 -14.70 -2.48
CA ARG A 59 0.89 -15.84 -3.42
C ARG A 59 -0.35 -15.82 -4.31
N ALA A 60 -1.51 -15.49 -3.76
CA ALA A 60 -2.74 -15.41 -4.54
C ALA A 60 -2.71 -14.20 -5.51
N THR A 61 -2.23 -13.05 -5.05
CA THR A 61 -2.06 -11.84 -5.86
C THR A 61 -1.10 -12.06 -7.04
N LEU A 62 0.05 -12.71 -6.82
CA LEU A 62 0.99 -13.04 -7.89
C LEU A 62 0.44 -13.98 -8.96
N ARG A 63 -0.52 -14.85 -8.61
CA ARG A 63 -1.15 -15.76 -9.58
C ARG A 63 -2.16 -15.03 -10.47
N CYS A 64 -2.87 -14.06 -9.92
CA CYS A 64 -3.88 -13.31 -10.65
C CYS A 64 -3.32 -12.11 -11.42
N SER A 65 -2.16 -11.57 -11.03
CA SER A 65 -1.56 -10.36 -11.62
C SER A 65 -2.49 -9.14 -11.59
N THR A 66 -3.40 -9.09 -10.61
CA THR A 66 -4.28 -7.96 -10.34
C THR A 66 -4.23 -7.66 -8.85
N SER A 67 -4.34 -6.39 -8.45
CA SER A 67 -4.40 -6.00 -7.04
C SER A 67 -5.02 -4.64 -6.80
N HIS A 68 -5.67 -4.47 -5.65
CA HIS A 68 -5.94 -3.17 -5.06
C HIS A 68 -4.81 -2.78 -4.07
N CYS A 69 -4.96 -1.66 -3.38
CA CYS A 69 -3.92 -1.08 -2.51
C CYS A 69 -3.37 -2.06 -1.46
N LEU A 70 -4.25 -2.73 -0.70
CA LEU A 70 -3.85 -3.62 0.40
C LEU A 70 -3.19 -4.93 -0.10
N GLU A 71 -3.70 -5.55 -1.16
CA GLU A 71 -3.07 -6.70 -1.80
C GLU A 71 -1.67 -6.38 -2.35
N ALA A 72 -1.51 -5.20 -2.95
CA ALA A 72 -0.20 -4.73 -3.43
C ALA A 72 0.76 -4.46 -2.26
N ALA A 73 0.24 -4.00 -1.12
CA ALA A 73 1.03 -3.80 0.09
C ALA A 73 1.53 -5.14 0.66
N PHE A 74 0.74 -6.22 0.60
CA PHE A 74 1.22 -7.57 0.95
C PHE A 74 2.33 -8.06 0.02
N VAL A 75 2.23 -7.75 -1.28
CA VAL A 75 3.31 -8.08 -2.22
C VAL A 75 4.58 -7.33 -1.89
N ALA A 76 4.48 -6.03 -1.64
CA ALA A 76 5.63 -5.23 -1.24
C ALA A 76 6.24 -5.71 0.09
N ALA A 77 5.40 -5.98 1.09
CA ALA A 77 5.82 -6.48 2.39
C ALA A 77 6.55 -7.83 2.28
N THR A 78 5.98 -8.80 1.56
CA THR A 78 6.55 -10.15 1.42
C THR A 78 7.88 -10.14 0.67
N ILE A 79 8.04 -9.27 -0.33
CA ILE A 79 9.31 -9.15 -1.05
C ILE A 79 10.35 -8.44 -0.18
N LEU A 80 10.01 -7.28 0.38
CA LEU A 80 10.98 -6.42 1.04
C LEU A 80 11.40 -6.94 2.42
N GLU A 81 10.57 -7.73 3.11
CA GLU A 81 11.00 -8.38 4.35
C GLU A 81 12.18 -9.33 4.16
N GLN A 82 12.26 -9.99 3.00
CA GLN A 82 13.38 -10.87 2.64
C GLN A 82 14.68 -10.09 2.42
N HIS A 83 14.58 -8.77 2.26
CA HIS A 83 15.70 -7.85 2.12
C HIS A 83 15.89 -6.96 3.35
N GLY A 84 15.31 -7.34 4.50
CA GLY A 84 15.52 -6.68 5.79
C GLY A 84 14.63 -5.48 6.06
N TYR A 85 13.61 -5.22 5.24
CA TYR A 85 12.63 -4.16 5.54
C TYR A 85 11.50 -4.72 6.39
N PRO A 86 11.18 -4.13 7.56
CA PRO A 86 10.03 -4.59 8.34
C PRO A 86 8.73 -4.43 7.52
N PRO A 87 7.77 -5.38 7.61
CA PRO A 87 6.51 -5.37 6.86
C PRO A 87 5.52 -4.36 7.45
N LEU A 88 5.84 -3.07 7.34
CA LEU A 88 5.06 -1.98 7.90
C LEU A 88 4.00 -1.52 6.90
N LEU A 89 2.74 -1.54 7.33
CA LEU A 89 1.64 -0.90 6.63
C LEU A 89 1.40 0.49 7.21
N LEU A 90 1.21 1.46 6.32
CA LEU A 90 0.67 2.77 6.64
C LEU A 90 -0.74 2.81 6.09
N ASP A 91 -1.69 2.91 7.00
CA ASP A 91 -3.09 3.08 6.71
C ASP A 91 -3.46 4.57 6.73
N LEU A 92 -4.15 5.02 5.68
CA LEU A 92 -4.58 6.39 5.49
C LEU A 92 -6.11 6.44 5.57
N GLU A 93 -6.60 6.78 6.75
CA GLU A 93 -8.03 6.83 7.05
C GLU A 93 -8.71 7.96 6.27
N SER A 94 -9.73 7.61 5.51
CA SER A 94 -10.51 8.54 4.70
C SER A 94 -11.90 8.81 5.29
N LYS A 95 -12.38 10.05 5.10
CA LYS A 95 -13.72 10.48 5.50
C LYS A 95 -14.84 9.60 4.90
N ASP A 96 -14.66 9.11 3.68
CA ASP A 96 -15.62 8.27 2.97
C ASP A 96 -15.51 6.77 3.30
N LYS A 97 -14.64 6.41 4.27
CA LYS A 97 -14.34 5.04 4.68
C LYS A 97 -13.69 4.18 3.58
N LEU A 98 -13.17 4.81 2.53
CA LEU A 98 -12.35 4.15 1.51
C LEU A 98 -10.88 4.44 1.78
N ASP A 99 -10.34 3.70 2.73
CA ASP A 99 -8.97 3.88 3.19
C ASP A 99 -7.95 3.49 2.12
N HIS A 100 -6.74 4.02 2.27
CA HIS A 100 -5.64 3.70 1.36
C HIS A 100 -4.43 3.20 2.11
N VAL A 101 -4.13 1.92 1.92
CA VAL A 101 -3.01 1.27 2.59
C VAL A 101 -1.81 1.19 1.66
N VAL A 102 -0.65 1.59 2.18
CA VAL A 102 0.64 1.49 1.49
C VAL A 102 1.67 0.79 2.37
N PHE A 103 2.64 0.14 1.77
CA PHE A 103 3.81 -0.33 2.49
C PHE A 103 4.72 0.85 2.82
N ALA A 104 5.04 1.08 4.09
CA ALA A 104 5.94 2.15 4.52
C ALA A 104 7.36 1.63 4.81
N PHE A 105 8.37 2.42 4.46
CA PHE A 105 9.76 2.07 4.76
C PHE A 105 10.57 3.29 5.17
N ARG A 106 11.67 3.02 5.87
CA ARG A 106 12.66 4.03 6.23
C ARG A 106 14.01 3.70 5.59
N GLN A 107 14.55 4.63 4.80
CA GLN A 107 15.85 4.49 4.16
C GLN A 107 16.69 5.74 4.45
N ARG A 108 17.91 5.54 4.96
CA ARG A 108 18.82 6.64 5.34
C ARG A 108 18.13 7.70 6.22
N GLY A 109 17.38 7.22 7.23
CA GLY A 109 16.68 8.07 8.20
C GLY A 109 15.38 8.71 7.70
N ARG A 110 15.00 8.54 6.42
CA ARG A 110 13.81 9.16 5.82
C ARG A 110 12.75 8.13 5.43
N TRP A 111 11.50 8.50 5.61
CA TRP A 111 10.32 7.74 5.26
C TRP A 111 10.02 7.84 3.77
N GLY A 112 9.59 6.72 3.20
CA GLY A 112 8.98 6.58 1.88
C GLY A 112 7.92 5.48 1.92
N SER A 113 7.29 5.20 0.79
CA SER A 113 6.23 4.20 0.70
C SER A 113 6.20 3.50 -0.65
N VAL A 114 5.74 2.26 -0.69
CA VAL A 114 5.42 1.51 -1.91
C VAL A 114 3.91 1.27 -1.91
N GLY A 115 3.24 1.55 -3.01
CA GLY A 115 1.78 1.41 -3.07
C GLY A 115 1.23 1.39 -4.49
N GLN A 116 0.03 0.86 -4.61
CA GLN A 116 -0.75 0.83 -5.85
C GLN A 116 -2.08 1.54 -5.63
N SER A 117 -2.53 2.28 -6.63
CA SER A 117 -3.82 2.96 -6.63
C SER A 117 -4.33 3.11 -8.06
N ARG A 118 -5.64 3.37 -8.19
CA ARG A 118 -6.30 3.78 -9.44
C ARG A 118 -5.70 5.06 -10.00
N ASP A 119 -5.27 5.96 -9.12
CA ASP A 119 -4.66 7.23 -9.47
C ASP A 119 -3.14 7.17 -9.23
N PHE A 120 -2.33 7.52 -10.24
CA PHE A 120 -0.87 7.59 -10.13
C PHE A 120 -0.40 8.46 -8.94
N SER A 121 -1.17 9.49 -8.60
CA SER A 121 -0.85 10.40 -7.49
C SER A 121 -0.93 9.75 -6.11
N LEU A 122 -1.55 8.59 -5.98
CA LEU A 122 -1.66 7.82 -4.74
C LEU A 122 -0.72 6.61 -4.68
N GLN A 123 0.21 6.47 -5.64
CA GLN A 123 1.23 5.43 -5.60
C GLN A 123 2.37 5.75 -4.61
N GLY A 124 3.43 4.94 -4.62
CA GLY A 124 4.56 5.07 -3.70
C GLY A 124 5.29 6.41 -3.74
N ARG A 125 6.01 6.70 -2.64
CA ARG A 125 6.82 7.89 -2.48
C ARG A 125 8.28 7.57 -2.26
N ARG A 126 9.14 8.42 -2.80
CA ARG A 126 10.58 8.39 -2.56
C ARG A 126 10.85 8.63 -1.07
N PRO A 127 11.94 8.08 -0.51
CA PRO A 127 12.27 8.23 0.91
C PRO A 127 12.82 9.62 1.23
N LEU A 128 11.95 10.63 1.19
CA LEU A 128 12.32 12.05 1.33
C LEU A 128 11.89 12.65 2.67
N TYR A 129 10.94 12.01 3.38
CA TYR A 129 10.23 12.62 4.50
C TYR A 129 10.90 12.31 5.85
N ARG A 130 11.14 13.34 6.67
CA ARG A 130 11.79 13.17 7.98
C ARG A 130 10.90 12.47 9.02
N THR A 131 9.59 12.65 8.92
CA THR A 131 8.60 12.10 9.86
C THR A 131 7.52 11.35 9.11
N LEU A 132 6.84 10.42 9.78
CA LEU A 132 5.70 9.70 9.22
C LEU A 132 4.58 10.67 8.82
N ARG A 133 4.29 11.67 9.68
CA ARG A 133 3.34 12.75 9.36
C ARG A 133 3.69 13.45 8.05
N HIS A 134 4.96 13.73 7.76
CA HIS A 134 5.35 14.37 6.49
C HIS A 134 5.11 13.45 5.28
N LEU A 135 5.31 12.13 5.42
CA LEU A 135 4.95 11.17 4.39
C LEU A 135 3.42 11.19 4.15
N VAL A 136 2.62 11.15 5.22
CA VAL A 136 1.15 11.23 5.14
C VAL A 136 0.69 12.53 4.47
N MET A 137 1.27 13.67 4.85
CA MET A 137 0.97 14.97 4.25
C MET A 137 1.25 15.01 2.74
N SER A 138 2.12 14.15 2.20
CA SER A 138 2.36 14.05 0.76
C SER A 138 1.20 13.41 -0.03
N TYR A 139 0.30 12.73 0.66
CA TYR A 139 -0.91 12.13 0.10
C TYR A 139 -2.14 13.03 0.24
N VAL A 140 -2.16 13.96 1.20
CA VAL A 140 -3.34 14.78 1.54
C VAL A 140 -3.99 15.47 0.33
N ASP A 141 -3.22 16.16 -0.51
CA ASP A 141 -3.82 16.82 -1.69
C ASP A 141 -4.21 15.82 -2.79
N PRO A 142 -3.32 14.88 -3.20
CA PRO A 142 -3.69 13.78 -4.10
C PRO A 142 -4.95 13.01 -3.73
N PHE A 143 -5.25 12.90 -2.43
CA PHE A 143 -6.38 12.13 -1.92
C PHE A 143 -7.73 12.79 -2.15
N VAL A 144 -7.77 14.10 -2.38
CA VAL A 144 -9.02 14.85 -2.41
C VAL A 144 -9.83 14.46 -3.66
N THR A 145 -11.02 13.92 -3.42
CA THR A 145 -12.11 13.80 -4.39
C THR A 145 -13.36 14.49 -3.81
N GLU A 146 -14.54 14.29 -4.41
CA GLU A 146 -15.80 14.81 -3.89
C GLU A 146 -16.09 14.34 -2.46
N GLU A 147 -15.85 13.05 -2.18
CA GLU A 147 -16.13 12.41 -0.89
C GLU A 147 -14.86 12.16 -0.06
N ALA A 148 -13.71 12.00 -0.71
CA ALA A 148 -12.49 11.53 -0.07
C ALA A 148 -11.65 12.66 0.54
N ARG A 149 -11.18 12.44 1.77
CA ARG A 149 -10.24 13.30 2.48
C ARG A 149 -9.57 12.50 3.59
N ILE A 150 -8.24 12.57 3.67
CA ILE A 150 -7.50 11.96 4.79
C ILE A 150 -7.84 12.68 6.10
N ILE A 151 -8.33 11.92 7.07
CA ILE A 151 -8.69 12.38 8.41
C ILE A 151 -7.83 11.78 9.52
N GLY A 152 -7.11 10.69 9.23
CA GLY A 152 -6.27 9.98 10.18
C GLY A 152 -5.22 9.13 9.50
N TYR A 153 -4.32 8.56 10.29
CA TYR A 153 -3.37 7.55 9.82
C TYR A 153 -2.92 6.64 10.96
N ALA A 154 -2.64 5.39 10.64
CA ALA A 154 -2.07 4.42 11.56
C ALA A 154 -0.89 3.70 10.90
N MET A 155 0.07 3.25 11.70
CA MET A 155 1.16 2.40 11.23
C MET A 155 1.12 1.08 11.96
N ALA A 156 1.14 -0.01 11.21
CA ALA A 156 1.05 -1.36 11.73
C ALA A 156 2.22 -2.21 11.23
N ASP A 157 2.75 -3.05 12.11
CA ASP A 157 3.65 -4.13 11.71
C ASP A 157 2.81 -5.38 11.47
N LEU A 158 2.77 -5.87 10.23
CA LEU A 158 1.96 -7.03 9.84
C LEU A 158 2.27 -8.29 10.64
N ARG A 159 3.46 -8.38 11.24
CA ARG A 159 3.85 -9.48 12.13
C ARG A 159 3.08 -9.43 13.45
N LYS A 160 2.76 -8.24 13.93
CA LYS A 160 2.10 -8.05 15.23
C LYS A 160 0.59 -7.84 15.09
N LEU A 161 0.16 -7.35 13.92
CA LEU A 161 -1.23 -6.97 13.67
C LEU A 161 -2.16 -8.19 13.64
N VAL A 162 -1.76 -9.26 12.97
CA VAL A 162 -2.58 -10.47 12.80
C VAL A 162 -1.74 -11.75 12.85
N THR A 163 -2.39 -12.87 13.09
CA THR A 163 -1.80 -14.21 12.97
C THR A 163 -2.08 -14.88 11.62
N THR A 164 -3.01 -14.33 10.83
CA THR A 164 -3.37 -14.83 9.50
C THR A 164 -2.18 -14.74 8.54
N ASP A 165 -1.98 -15.79 7.74
CA ASP A 165 -0.89 -15.86 6.75
C ASP A 165 -1.18 -15.00 5.50
N TRP A 166 -0.90 -13.71 5.60
CA TRP A 166 -0.99 -12.74 4.51
C TRP A 166 0.02 -12.97 3.36
N ARG A 167 0.94 -13.94 3.50
CA ARG A 167 1.92 -14.28 2.46
C ARG A 167 1.44 -15.41 1.57
N PHE A 168 0.93 -16.48 2.18
CA PHE A 168 0.67 -17.74 1.47
C PHE A 168 -0.74 -18.30 1.63
N SER A 169 -1.63 -17.63 2.38
CA SER A 169 -3.00 -18.10 2.56
C SER A 169 -3.67 -18.37 1.21
N PRO A 170 -4.32 -19.54 1.03
CA PRO A 170 -5.12 -19.83 -0.16
C PRO A 170 -6.49 -19.13 -0.12
N LYS A 171 -6.87 -18.53 1.01
CA LYS A 171 -8.12 -17.79 1.23
C LYS A 171 -7.83 -16.29 1.37
N ASN A 172 -8.87 -15.47 1.25
CA ASN A 172 -8.80 -14.06 1.59
C ASN A 172 -8.40 -13.86 3.06
N VAL A 173 -7.70 -12.78 3.36
CA VAL A 173 -7.10 -12.49 4.67
C VAL A 173 -7.78 -11.29 5.37
N TRP A 174 -9.10 -11.30 5.37
CA TRP A 174 -9.99 -10.25 5.90
C TRP A 174 -9.61 -9.72 7.29
N SER A 175 -9.12 -10.60 8.16
CA SER A 175 -8.63 -10.21 9.50
C SER A 175 -7.61 -9.06 9.48
N VAL A 176 -6.86 -8.87 8.38
CA VAL A 176 -5.92 -7.75 8.27
C VAL A 176 -6.66 -6.43 8.13
N GLU A 177 -7.68 -6.37 7.28
CA GLU A 177 -8.48 -5.17 7.08
C GLU A 177 -9.27 -4.82 8.35
N GLU A 178 -9.93 -5.81 8.95
CA GLU A 178 -10.61 -5.65 10.24
C GLU A 178 -9.66 -5.09 11.30
N ALA A 179 -8.46 -5.67 11.43
CA ALA A 179 -7.48 -5.20 12.38
C ALA A 179 -6.96 -3.80 12.06
N LEU A 180 -6.85 -3.40 10.79
CA LEU A 180 -6.47 -2.03 10.40
C LEU A 180 -7.54 -1.02 10.78
N ILE A 181 -8.82 -1.34 10.54
CA ILE A 181 -9.97 -0.51 10.91
C ILE A 181 -10.00 -0.27 12.42
N ASP A 182 -9.71 -1.30 13.22
CA ASP A 182 -9.73 -1.23 14.68
C ASP A 182 -8.48 -0.55 15.29
N LEU A 183 -7.45 -0.25 14.49
CA LEU A 183 -6.26 0.42 15.02
C LEU A 183 -6.61 1.83 15.54
N PRO A 184 -5.95 2.30 16.60
CA PRO A 184 -6.09 3.68 17.02
C PRO A 184 -5.37 4.61 16.03
N HIS A 185 -6.10 5.19 15.07
CA HIS A 185 -5.55 6.17 14.13
C HIS A 185 -5.20 7.49 14.82
N THR A 186 -4.04 8.03 14.44
CA THR A 186 -3.65 9.39 14.81
C THR A 186 -4.43 10.37 13.95
N LYS A 187 -5.31 11.17 14.58
CA LYS A 187 -6.09 12.20 13.89
C LYS A 187 -5.20 13.18 13.14
N LEU A 188 -5.48 13.40 11.86
CA LEU A 188 -4.78 14.32 10.98
C LEU A 188 -5.62 15.57 10.71
N LYS A 189 -5.36 16.63 11.47
CA LYS A 189 -5.96 17.95 11.18
C LYS A 189 -5.29 18.58 9.95
N THR A 190 -6.10 18.85 8.94
CA THR A 190 -5.74 19.57 7.70
C THR A 190 -6.64 20.81 7.55
N SER A 191 -6.15 21.87 6.89
CA SER A 191 -6.93 23.11 6.73
C SER A 191 -8.14 22.89 5.81
N ASN A 192 -9.32 23.31 6.25
CA ASN A 192 -10.53 23.30 5.42
C ASN A 192 -10.38 24.18 4.18
N TYR A 193 -9.73 25.34 4.32
CA TYR A 193 -9.44 26.21 3.18
C TYR A 193 -8.56 25.50 2.14
N ARG A 194 -7.51 24.79 2.58
CA ARG A 194 -6.67 23.98 1.69
C ARG A 194 -7.49 22.91 0.97
N TYR A 195 -8.30 22.15 1.71
CA TYR A 195 -9.19 21.13 1.15
C TYR A 195 -10.11 21.70 0.06
N MET A 196 -10.81 22.81 0.35
CA MET A 196 -11.73 23.44 -0.61
C MET A 196 -11.00 23.94 -1.86
N ASN A 197 -9.78 24.46 -1.74
CA ASN A 197 -8.99 24.87 -2.89
C ASN A 197 -8.56 23.69 -3.77
N VAL A 198 -8.15 22.57 -3.17
CA VAL A 198 -7.81 21.35 -3.92
C VAL A 198 -9.05 20.76 -4.58
N LEU A 199 -10.18 20.69 -3.86
CA LEU A 199 -11.46 20.20 -4.39
C LEU A 199 -11.93 21.04 -5.59
N ARG A 200 -11.80 22.37 -5.54
CA ARG A 200 -12.13 23.24 -6.68
C ARG A 200 -11.28 22.91 -7.90
N ARG A 201 -9.98 22.68 -7.71
CA ARG A 201 -9.06 22.29 -8.81
C ARG A 201 -9.38 20.90 -9.34
N TYR A 202 -9.70 19.95 -8.46
CA TYR A 202 -10.15 18.61 -8.82
C TYR A 202 -11.40 18.68 -9.72
N ARG A 203 -12.43 19.41 -9.29
CA ARG A 203 -13.69 19.62 -10.05
C ARG A 203 -13.44 20.22 -11.42
N ALA A 204 -12.73 21.34 -11.48
CA ALA A 204 -12.42 22.00 -12.75
C ALA A 204 -11.61 21.11 -13.71
N PHE A 205 -10.70 20.28 -13.17
CA PHE A 205 -9.95 19.32 -13.98
C PHE A 205 -10.85 18.19 -14.51
N LYS A 206 -11.74 17.64 -13.68
CA LYS A 206 -12.64 16.54 -14.06
C LYS A 206 -13.74 16.98 -15.01
N GLU A 207 -14.22 18.21 -14.88
CA GLU A 207 -15.14 18.82 -15.85
C GLU A 207 -14.51 18.90 -17.24
N ARG A 208 -13.25 19.36 -17.31
CA ARG A 208 -12.53 19.50 -18.58
C ARG A 208 -11.99 18.17 -19.13
N TYR A 209 -11.63 17.24 -18.26
CA TYR A 209 -10.99 15.97 -18.61
C TYR A 209 -11.54 14.78 -17.79
N PRO A 210 -12.80 14.35 -18.01
CA PRO A 210 -13.47 13.37 -17.16
C PRO A 210 -12.68 12.06 -16.97
N GLN A 211 -12.09 11.57 -18.07
CA GLN A 211 -11.37 10.30 -18.12
C GLN A 211 -9.86 10.40 -17.91
N ARG A 212 -9.30 11.61 -17.74
CA ARG A 212 -7.85 11.75 -17.50
C ARG A 212 -7.52 11.58 -16.02
N GLN A 213 -6.34 11.01 -15.78
CA GLN A 213 -5.75 10.94 -14.45
C GLN A 213 -5.20 12.31 -14.03
N ILE A 214 -5.22 12.56 -12.72
CA ILE A 214 -4.83 13.85 -12.17
C ILE A 214 -3.32 13.96 -12.12
N THR A 215 -2.78 14.98 -12.80
CA THR A 215 -1.33 15.15 -12.92
C THR A 215 -0.85 16.55 -12.54
N PHE A 216 -1.72 17.45 -12.10
CA PHE A 216 -1.35 18.85 -11.84
C PHE A 216 -0.65 19.09 -10.48
N TYR A 217 -0.38 18.05 -9.70
CA TYR A 217 0.29 18.18 -8.40
C TYR A 217 1.77 18.54 -8.57
N SER A 218 2.25 19.51 -7.79
CA SER A 218 3.64 20.01 -7.86
C SER A 218 4.66 19.04 -7.26
N ASN A 219 4.22 18.15 -6.36
CA ASN A 219 5.06 17.18 -5.67
C ASN A 219 5.33 15.88 -6.46
N ARG A 220 4.98 15.82 -7.76
CA ARG A 220 5.21 14.63 -8.62
C ARG A 220 6.64 14.10 -8.61
N HIS A 221 7.63 15.00 -8.50
CA HIS A 221 9.04 14.64 -8.41
C HIS A 221 9.41 13.77 -7.18
N GLN A 222 8.50 13.69 -6.19
CA GLN A 222 8.62 12.92 -4.96
C GLN A 222 8.00 11.53 -5.06
N TRP A 223 7.27 11.23 -6.13
CA TRP A 223 6.66 9.92 -6.35
C TRP A 223 7.73 8.95 -6.89
N MET A 224 7.62 7.67 -6.54
CA MET A 224 8.46 6.61 -7.13
C MET A 224 7.86 6.13 -8.43
#